data_AF-A0A9C9FZB4-F1
#
_entry.id   AF-A0A9C9FZB4-F1
#
_cell.length_a   1.000
_cell.length_b   1.000
_cell.length_c   1.000
_cell.angle_alpha   90.00
_cell.angle_beta   90.00
_cell.angle_gamma   90.00
#
_symmetry.space_group_name_H-M   'P 1'
#
loop_
_entity.id
_entity.type
_entity.pdbx_description
1 polymer ?
#
loop_
_entity_poly.entity_id
_entity_poly.type
_entity_poly.pdbx_seq_one_letter_code
_entity_poly.pdbx_strand_id
1 'polypeptide(L)'
;MSSAEKHVFQTEVQQLLNLMIHSLYSDKEIFLRELISNASDACDKLRFEALTNTALQAATEEELAIHITADKDKKTLTIRDNGIGMSREEVIENIGTIARSGSKAFIENMSKEQAKDVHFIGQFGVGFYSVFMVADQTTLLTRRAGTDEAVKWTSDGEGGYTLEDAKFEGHGVEITLKLREDAEEFLDTWRLRSIVSKYSDHISMPVYLPKEVDKKDEKDKKDVESKQDAPEWEAANKGSALWARPRREIKEDEYNSFYQSLSYDQEPPLKVIHNFVEGKQEYITLL
;
A
#
# COMPACT_ATOMS: atom_id res chain seq x y z
N MET A 1 11.14 -10.43 -27.40
CA MET A 1 9.92 -10.02 -26.69
C MET A 1 9.60 -11.17 -25.77
N SER A 2 9.64 -10.96 -24.45
CA SER A 2 9.18 -11.99 -23.51
C SER A 2 7.68 -12.20 -23.73
N SER A 3 7.23 -13.45 -23.73
CA SER A 3 5.84 -13.81 -23.99
C SER A 3 5.06 -13.69 -22.69
N ALA A 4 4.01 -12.87 -22.66
CA ALA A 4 3.13 -12.77 -21.50
C ALA A 4 2.44 -14.12 -21.22
N GLU A 5 2.59 -14.60 -19.99
CA GLU A 5 1.98 -15.82 -19.46
C GLU A 5 0.59 -15.48 -18.89
N LYS A 6 -0.44 -16.24 -19.26
CA LYS A 6 -1.80 -16.04 -18.74
C LYS A 6 -2.08 -17.01 -17.61
N HIS A 7 -2.55 -16.49 -16.49
CA HIS A 7 -2.97 -17.26 -15.34
C HIS A 7 -4.44 -16.97 -15.04
N VAL A 8 -5.17 -17.99 -14.59
CA VAL A 8 -6.54 -17.86 -14.12
C VAL A 8 -6.49 -17.73 -12.61
N PHE A 9 -7.27 -16.81 -12.06
CA PHE A 9 -7.44 -16.70 -10.62
C PHE A 9 -8.02 -17.99 -10.06
N GLN A 10 -7.58 -18.38 -8.86
CA GLN A 10 -8.26 -19.46 -8.14
C GLN A 10 -9.71 -19.06 -7.86
N THR A 11 -10.61 -20.05 -7.78
CA THR A 11 -12.05 -19.84 -7.61
C THR A 11 -12.36 -18.95 -6.40
N GLU A 12 -11.61 -19.12 -5.31
CA GLU A 12 -11.70 -18.34 -4.08
C GLU A 12 -11.44 -16.83 -4.33
N VAL A 13 -10.43 -16.52 -5.16
CA VAL A 13 -10.11 -15.13 -5.54
C VAL A 13 -11.22 -14.53 -6.40
N GLN A 14 -11.76 -15.29 -7.35
CA GLN A 14 -12.87 -14.83 -8.20
C GLN A 14 -14.14 -14.54 -7.38
N GLN A 15 -14.43 -15.38 -6.38
CA GLN A 15 -15.57 -15.16 -5.48
C GLN A 15 -15.37 -13.90 -4.62
N LEU A 16 -14.18 -13.70 -4.09
CA LEU A 16 -13.81 -12.51 -3.33
C LEU A 16 -13.95 -11.24 -4.18
N LEU A 17 -13.36 -11.21 -5.38
CA LEU A 17 -13.43 -10.08 -6.31
C LEU A 17 -14.87 -9.71 -6.63
N ASN A 18 -15.69 -10.72 -6.96
CA ASN A 18 -17.11 -10.51 -7.21
C ASN A 18 -17.82 -9.91 -5.99
N LEU A 19 -17.44 -10.31 -4.77
CA LEU A 19 -18.04 -9.79 -3.55
C LEU A 19 -17.62 -8.35 -3.25
N MET A 20 -16.33 -8.03 -3.39
CA MET A 20 -15.80 -6.68 -3.20
C MET A 20 -16.41 -5.68 -4.18
N ILE A 21 -16.54 -6.06 -5.46
CA ILE A 21 -17.06 -5.16 -6.50
C ILE A 21 -18.57 -4.88 -6.30
N HIS A 22 -19.34 -5.87 -5.82
CA HIS A 22 -20.82 -5.79 -5.86
C HIS A 22 -21.53 -5.69 -4.51
N SER A 23 -20.87 -6.04 -3.40
CA SER A 23 -21.55 -6.22 -2.11
C SER A 23 -20.98 -5.39 -0.98
N LEU A 24 -19.85 -4.70 -1.19
CA LEU A 24 -19.04 -4.23 -0.10
C LEU A 24 -18.44 -2.83 -0.30
N TYR A 25 -18.65 -2.00 0.72
CA TYR A 25 -18.11 -0.65 0.99
C TYR A 25 -18.67 0.55 0.24
N SER A 26 -19.24 1.45 1.02
CA SER A 26 -19.38 2.87 0.71
C SER A 26 -18.04 3.64 0.77
N ASP A 27 -17.02 3.11 1.45
CA ASP A 27 -15.74 3.79 1.64
C ASP A 27 -14.65 3.22 0.71
N LYS A 28 -14.53 3.86 -0.46
CA LYS A 28 -13.50 3.55 -1.46
C LYS A 28 -12.09 3.93 -1.00
N GLU A 29 -11.89 4.70 0.07
CA GLU A 29 -10.53 5.13 0.48
C GLU A 29 -9.66 3.98 1.01
N ILE A 30 -10.28 2.86 1.38
CA ILE A 30 -9.62 1.71 2.03
C ILE A 30 -8.48 1.14 1.18
N PHE A 31 -8.57 1.15 -0.16
CA PHE A 31 -7.49 0.59 -0.98
C PHE A 31 -6.15 1.28 -0.70
N LEU A 32 -6.16 2.59 -0.45
CA LEU A 32 -4.94 3.34 -0.23
C LEU A 32 -4.31 2.98 1.12
N ARG A 33 -5.14 2.77 2.16
CA ARG A 33 -4.68 2.24 3.45
C ARG A 33 -3.99 0.89 3.27
N GLU A 34 -4.63 -0.04 2.56
CA GLU A 34 -4.09 -1.39 2.36
C GLU A 34 -2.77 -1.36 1.58
N LEU A 35 -2.68 -0.56 0.51
CA LEU A 35 -1.44 -0.45 -0.27
C LEU A 35 -0.30 0.18 0.53
N ILE A 36 -0.57 1.21 1.32
CA ILE A 36 0.47 1.84 2.17
C ILE A 36 0.92 0.87 3.27
N SER A 37 0.00 0.11 3.88
CA SER A 37 0.35 -0.90 4.88
C SER A 37 1.28 -1.97 4.29
N ASN A 38 0.90 -2.53 3.13
CA ASN A 38 1.72 -3.54 2.43
C ASN A 38 3.11 -3.00 2.04
N ALA A 39 3.17 -1.76 1.58
CA ALA A 39 4.42 -1.09 1.23
C ALA A 39 5.32 -0.84 2.46
N SER A 40 4.74 -0.47 3.60
CA SER A 40 5.47 -0.34 4.87
C SER A 40 6.04 -1.69 5.32
N ASP A 41 5.22 -2.74 5.29
CA ASP A 41 5.64 -4.11 5.63
C ASP A 41 6.78 -4.60 4.71
N ALA A 42 6.72 -4.27 3.41
CA ALA A 42 7.78 -4.61 2.46
C ALA A 42 9.11 -3.90 2.78
N CYS A 43 9.05 -2.65 3.22
CA CYS A 43 10.23 -1.89 3.63
C CYS A 43 10.80 -2.42 4.96
N ASP A 44 9.97 -2.73 5.94
CA ASP A 44 10.42 -3.31 7.21
C ASP A 44 10.99 -4.72 7.01
N LYS A 45 10.40 -5.53 6.11
CA LYS A 45 10.96 -6.83 5.72
C LYS A 45 12.35 -6.68 5.10
N LEU A 46 12.57 -5.68 4.24
CA LEU A 46 13.89 -5.40 3.70
C LEU A 46 14.90 -5.04 4.81
N ARG A 47 14.54 -4.12 5.71
CA ARG A 47 15.39 -3.76 6.86
C ARG A 47 15.76 -4.98 7.69
N PHE A 48 14.78 -5.84 7.99
CA PHE A 48 15.00 -7.04 8.79
C PHE A 48 15.91 -8.05 8.09
N GLU A 49 15.66 -8.36 6.81
CA GLU A 49 16.50 -9.30 6.05
C GLU A 49 17.95 -8.78 5.92
N ALA A 50 18.14 -7.47 5.74
CA ALA A 50 19.47 -6.84 5.63
C ALA A 50 20.32 -6.94 6.92
N LEU A 51 19.71 -7.17 8.10
CA LEU A 51 20.45 -7.39 9.35
C LEU A 51 21.32 -8.64 9.29
N THR A 52 20.95 -9.63 8.48
CA THR A 52 21.64 -10.93 8.40
C THR A 52 22.16 -11.26 7.00
N ASN A 53 21.69 -10.54 5.97
CA ASN A 53 22.12 -10.72 4.59
C ASN A 53 22.88 -9.49 4.08
N THR A 54 24.21 -9.59 4.00
CA THR A 54 25.08 -8.51 3.54
C THR A 54 24.81 -8.07 2.11
N ALA A 55 24.25 -8.95 1.26
CA ALA A 55 23.89 -8.60 -0.12
C ALA A 55 22.73 -7.58 -0.20
N LEU A 56 21.95 -7.43 0.87
CA LEU A 56 20.82 -6.49 0.93
C LEU A 56 21.17 -5.17 1.63
N GLN A 57 22.37 -5.02 2.19
CA GLN A 57 22.73 -3.80 2.93
C GLN A 57 22.73 -2.55 2.04
N ALA A 58 23.25 -2.68 0.80
CA ALA A 58 23.23 -1.59 -0.18
C ALA A 58 21.80 -1.11 -0.50
N ALA A 59 20.81 -2.01 -0.47
CA ALA A 59 19.39 -1.71 -0.68
C ALA A 59 18.76 -0.92 0.48
N THR A 60 19.50 -0.74 1.58
CA THR A 60 19.05 0.04 2.76
C THR A 60 19.88 1.30 3.00
N GLU A 61 20.82 1.62 2.09
CA GLU A 61 21.63 2.85 2.17
C GLU A 61 20.80 4.10 1.84
N GLU A 62 19.83 3.96 0.92
CA GLU A 62 18.84 4.99 0.61
C GLU A 62 17.69 4.97 1.63
N GLU A 63 17.04 6.12 1.82
CA GLU A 63 15.85 6.19 2.67
C GLU A 63 14.75 5.29 2.10
N LEU A 64 14.28 4.34 2.91
CA LEU A 64 13.07 3.59 2.57
C LEU A 64 11.84 4.48 2.71
N ALA A 65 11.02 4.52 1.67
CA ALA A 65 9.88 5.40 1.58
C ALA A 65 8.85 4.89 0.57
N ILE A 66 7.64 5.44 0.69
CA ILE A 66 6.50 5.18 -0.18
C ILE A 66 6.20 6.46 -0.94
N HIS A 67 6.09 6.40 -2.25
CA HIS A 67 5.80 7.53 -3.12
C HIS A 67 4.45 7.32 -3.81
N ILE A 68 3.58 8.33 -3.76
CA ILE A 68 2.25 8.28 -4.39
C ILE A 68 2.14 9.40 -5.41
N THR A 69 1.84 9.06 -6.67
CA THR A 69 1.68 10.03 -7.76
C THR A 69 0.37 9.83 -8.51
N ALA A 70 -0.27 10.93 -8.86
CA ALA A 70 -1.45 10.94 -9.71
C ALA A 70 -1.12 11.58 -11.07
N ASP A 71 -1.51 10.90 -12.15
CA ASP A 71 -1.43 11.40 -13.53
C ASP A 71 -2.86 11.61 -14.03
N LYS A 72 -3.28 12.89 -14.07
CA LYS A 72 -4.64 13.27 -14.49
C LYS A 72 -4.90 13.01 -15.97
N ASP A 73 -3.88 13.08 -16.82
CA ASP A 73 -4.02 12.88 -18.25
C ASP A 73 -4.20 11.40 -18.59
N LYS A 74 -3.46 10.53 -17.90
CA LYS A 74 -3.59 9.07 -18.05
C LYS A 74 -4.68 8.45 -17.17
N LYS A 75 -5.24 9.24 -16.24
CA LYS A 75 -6.17 8.78 -15.20
C LYS A 75 -5.58 7.63 -14.38
N THR A 76 -4.32 7.77 -13.97
CA THR A 76 -3.62 6.74 -13.21
C THR A 76 -3.16 7.25 -11.85
N LEU A 77 -3.27 6.37 -10.85
CA LEU A 77 -2.66 6.55 -9.53
C LEU A 77 -1.56 5.50 -9.36
N THR A 78 -0.35 5.94 -9.04
CA THR A 78 0.81 5.07 -8.84
C THR A 78 1.28 5.14 -7.40
N ILE A 79 1.46 3.97 -6.77
CA ILE A 79 2.02 3.80 -5.44
C ILE A 79 3.30 3.00 -5.60
N ARG A 80 4.44 3.57 -5.17
CA ARG A 80 5.76 2.95 -5.32
C ARG A 80 6.49 2.92 -3.99
N ASP A 81 6.96 1.75 -3.60
CA ASP A 81 7.92 1.59 -2.50
C ASP A 81 9.28 1.13 -3.03
N ASN A 82 10.31 1.38 -2.23
CA ASN A 82 11.65 0.80 -2.40
C ASN A 82 11.91 -0.31 -1.36
N GLY A 83 10.89 -1.09 -1.00
CA GLY A 83 11.01 -2.20 -0.07
C GLY A 83 11.67 -3.45 -0.68
N ILE A 84 11.42 -4.61 -0.08
CA ILE A 84 12.05 -5.88 -0.46
C ILE A 84 11.68 -6.34 -1.88
N GLY A 85 10.52 -5.95 -2.40
CA GLY A 85 9.98 -6.43 -3.68
C GLY A 85 9.64 -7.93 -3.67
N MET A 86 9.29 -8.47 -4.83
CA MET A 86 8.91 -9.88 -4.99
C MET A 86 9.63 -10.52 -6.18
N SER A 87 9.93 -11.82 -6.08
CA SER A 87 10.26 -12.65 -7.25
C SER A 87 9.00 -13.00 -8.06
N ARG A 88 9.18 -13.56 -9.26
CA ARG A 88 8.09 -14.09 -10.08
C ARG A 88 7.24 -15.12 -9.30
N GLU A 89 7.88 -16.02 -8.58
CA GLU A 89 7.23 -17.05 -7.76
C GLU A 89 6.45 -16.44 -6.60
N GLU A 90 7.04 -15.45 -5.90
CA GLU A 90 6.36 -14.72 -4.84
C GLU A 90 5.13 -13.97 -5.37
N VAL A 91 5.16 -13.43 -6.60
CA VAL A 91 3.97 -12.83 -7.21
C VAL A 91 2.88 -13.88 -7.47
N ILE A 92 3.23 -15.06 -7.98
CA ILE A 92 2.25 -16.15 -8.21
C ILE A 92 1.65 -16.63 -6.87
N GLU A 93 2.47 -16.75 -5.83
CA GLU A 93 2.06 -17.25 -4.52
C GLU A 93 1.26 -16.21 -3.72
N ASN A 94 1.70 -14.95 -3.70
CA ASN A 94 1.11 -13.92 -2.83
C ASN A 94 0.00 -13.12 -3.52
N ILE A 95 0.15 -12.85 -4.83
CA ILE A 95 -0.81 -12.05 -5.62
C ILE A 95 -1.69 -12.95 -6.47
N GLY A 96 -1.19 -14.09 -6.94
CA GLY A 96 -1.96 -15.05 -7.73
C GLY A 96 -2.83 -16.00 -6.91
N THR A 97 -2.55 -16.13 -5.61
CA THR A 97 -3.21 -17.08 -4.70
C THR A 97 -3.54 -16.35 -3.39
N ILE A 98 -4.75 -16.54 -2.85
CA ILE A 98 -5.08 -16.04 -1.51
C ILE A 98 -4.43 -16.98 -0.48
N ALA A 99 -3.47 -16.46 0.28
CA ALA A 99 -2.73 -17.25 1.25
C ALA A 99 -3.56 -17.58 2.51
N ARG A 100 -3.69 -18.90 2.74
CA ARG A 100 -4.06 -19.65 3.96
C ARG A 100 -5.54 -20.01 4.19
N SER A 101 -5.69 -21.20 4.77
CA SER A 101 -6.91 -22.02 4.91
C SER A 101 -8.08 -21.39 5.69
N GLY A 102 -7.90 -20.21 6.27
CA GLY A 102 -8.97 -19.46 6.97
C GLY A 102 -9.90 -18.71 6.01
N SER A 103 -9.37 -18.16 4.91
CA SER A 103 -10.13 -17.33 3.97
C SER A 103 -11.22 -18.13 3.25
N LYS A 104 -10.94 -19.40 2.92
CA LYS A 104 -11.90 -20.28 2.25
C LYS A 104 -13.12 -20.61 3.12
N ALA A 105 -12.88 -21.07 4.35
CA ALA A 105 -13.96 -21.37 5.30
C ALA A 105 -14.76 -20.12 5.65
N PHE A 106 -14.12 -18.95 5.65
CA PHE A 106 -14.79 -17.67 5.85
C PHE A 106 -15.70 -17.30 4.67
N ILE A 107 -15.20 -17.34 3.43
CA ILE A 107 -15.97 -17.03 2.21
C ILE A 107 -17.15 -18.00 2.04
N GLU A 108 -16.95 -19.30 2.28
CA GLU A 108 -17.98 -20.34 2.12
C GLU A 108 -19.14 -20.19 3.13
N ASN A 109 -18.87 -19.65 4.32
CA ASN A 109 -19.88 -19.48 5.37
C ASN A 109 -20.58 -18.11 5.34
N MET A 110 -20.25 -17.25 4.37
CA MET A 110 -20.74 -15.87 4.33
C MET A 110 -21.98 -15.72 3.44
N SER A 111 -23.11 -15.31 4.03
CA SER A 111 -24.29 -14.93 3.25
C SER A 111 -24.11 -13.56 2.58
N LYS A 112 -24.85 -13.27 1.49
CA LYS A 112 -24.84 -11.94 0.82
C LYS A 112 -25.22 -10.77 1.73
N GLU A 113 -25.92 -11.03 2.82
CA GLU A 113 -26.34 -10.03 3.80
C GLU A 113 -25.23 -9.76 4.81
N GLN A 114 -24.59 -10.80 5.33
CA GLN A 114 -23.39 -10.69 6.17
C GLN A 114 -22.22 -10.10 5.41
N ALA A 115 -22.15 -10.36 4.10
CA ALA A 115 -21.14 -9.77 3.25
C ALA A 115 -21.17 -8.25 3.31
N LYS A 116 -22.30 -7.56 3.53
CA LYS A 116 -22.32 -6.09 3.54
C LYS A 116 -21.61 -5.45 4.74
N ASP A 117 -21.53 -6.18 5.85
CA ASP A 117 -20.88 -5.75 7.10
C ASP A 117 -19.48 -6.39 7.27
N VAL A 118 -19.06 -7.20 6.29
CA VAL A 118 -17.74 -7.82 6.30
C VAL A 118 -16.73 -6.83 5.76
N HIS A 119 -16.20 -6.08 6.70
CA HIS A 119 -14.99 -5.35 6.44
C HIS A 119 -13.85 -6.40 6.26
N PHE A 120 -13.58 -6.81 5.01
CA PHE A 120 -12.36 -7.47 4.57
C PHE A 120 -11.15 -6.72 5.09
N ILE A 121 -10.49 -7.28 6.10
CA ILE A 121 -9.28 -6.64 6.59
C ILE A 121 -8.22 -7.70 6.92
N GLY A 122 -6.98 -7.44 6.48
CA GLY A 122 -5.65 -7.94 6.89
C GLY A 122 -5.39 -9.42 7.19
N GLN A 123 -6.31 -10.13 7.83
CA GLN A 123 -6.12 -11.51 8.31
C GLN A 123 -6.22 -12.56 7.19
N PHE A 124 -6.83 -12.19 6.06
CA PHE A 124 -7.13 -13.11 4.96
C PHE A 124 -6.23 -12.96 3.74
N GLY A 125 -5.27 -12.01 3.75
CA GLY A 125 -4.37 -11.77 2.61
C GLY A 125 -5.08 -11.21 1.38
N VAL A 126 -6.18 -10.48 1.58
CA VAL A 126 -7.07 -10.00 0.50
C VAL A 126 -6.96 -8.50 0.23
N GLY A 127 -6.25 -7.76 1.09
CA GLY A 127 -6.19 -6.29 1.05
C GLY A 127 -5.72 -5.72 -0.29
N PHE A 128 -4.81 -6.40 -0.99
CA PHE A 128 -4.36 -6.00 -2.33
C PHE A 128 -5.53 -5.86 -3.33
N TYR A 129 -6.52 -6.75 -3.28
CA TYR A 129 -7.60 -6.77 -4.26
C TYR A 129 -8.63 -5.64 -4.07
N SER A 130 -8.54 -4.88 -2.99
CA SER A 130 -9.32 -3.64 -2.78
C SER A 130 -9.12 -2.62 -3.91
N VAL A 131 -7.99 -2.68 -4.63
CA VAL A 131 -7.69 -1.82 -5.78
C VAL A 131 -8.75 -1.92 -6.90
N PHE A 132 -9.40 -3.07 -7.05
CA PHE A 132 -10.44 -3.27 -8.07
C PHE A 132 -11.76 -2.57 -7.74
N MET A 133 -11.90 -1.99 -6.54
CA MET A 133 -13.02 -1.09 -6.22
C MET A 133 -12.88 0.28 -6.92
N VAL A 134 -11.66 0.67 -7.28
CA VAL A 134 -11.35 2.00 -7.82
C VAL A 134 -10.68 1.97 -9.19
N ALA A 135 -10.19 0.81 -9.64
CA ALA A 135 -9.45 0.67 -10.89
C ALA A 135 -10.10 -0.31 -11.87
N ASP A 136 -10.12 0.05 -13.15
CA ASP A 136 -10.48 -0.84 -14.26
C ASP A 136 -9.33 -1.79 -14.63
N GLN A 137 -8.09 -1.40 -14.31
CA GLN A 137 -6.92 -2.21 -14.56
C GLN A 137 -5.84 -1.87 -13.53
N THR A 138 -5.22 -2.90 -12.98
CA THR A 138 -4.08 -2.77 -12.08
C THR A 138 -2.85 -3.38 -12.73
N THR A 139 -1.75 -2.63 -12.71
CA THR A 139 -0.42 -3.11 -13.08
C THR A 139 0.46 -3.10 -11.85
N LEU A 140 1.08 -4.23 -11.53
CA LEU A 140 2.11 -4.34 -10.51
C LEU A 140 3.43 -4.64 -11.19
N LEU A 141 4.44 -3.82 -10.94
CA LEU A 141 5.80 -4.01 -11.40
C LEU A 141 6.70 -4.16 -10.18
N THR A 142 7.52 -5.19 -10.12
CA THR A 142 8.35 -5.44 -8.95
C THR A 142 9.68 -6.08 -9.30
N ARG A 143 10.70 -5.75 -8.52
CA ARG A 143 11.99 -6.43 -8.50
C ARG A 143 12.40 -6.67 -7.06
N ARG A 144 12.72 -7.91 -6.74
CA ARG A 144 13.23 -8.26 -5.41
C ARG A 144 14.62 -7.64 -5.19
N ALA A 145 14.86 -7.07 -4.02
CA ALA A 145 16.19 -6.60 -3.65
C ALA A 145 17.18 -7.78 -3.68
N GLY A 146 18.39 -7.53 -4.19
CA GLY A 146 19.41 -8.56 -4.39
C GLY A 146 19.22 -9.43 -5.64
N THR A 147 18.25 -9.13 -6.51
CA THR A 147 18.07 -9.80 -7.80
C THR A 147 18.02 -8.82 -8.98
N ASP A 148 18.22 -9.33 -10.21
CA ASP A 148 18.18 -8.55 -11.45
C ASP A 148 16.86 -8.72 -12.22
N GLU A 149 16.06 -9.71 -11.86
CA GLU A 149 14.83 -10.05 -12.56
C GLU A 149 13.66 -9.23 -12.02
N ALA A 150 13.05 -8.45 -12.91
CA ALA A 150 11.80 -7.75 -12.62
C ALA A 150 10.64 -8.46 -13.31
N VAL A 151 9.50 -8.48 -12.63
CA VAL A 151 8.26 -9.08 -13.14
C VAL A 151 7.17 -8.02 -13.18
N LYS A 152 6.38 -8.07 -14.25
CA LYS A 152 5.16 -7.29 -14.38
C LYS A 152 3.96 -8.21 -14.32
N TRP A 153 3.04 -7.86 -13.44
CA TRP A 153 1.73 -8.45 -13.28
C TRP A 153 0.67 -7.47 -13.75
N THR A 154 -0.34 -7.93 -14.50
CA THR A 154 -1.44 -7.07 -14.93
C THR A 154 -2.76 -7.84 -14.91
N SER A 155 -3.80 -7.20 -14.36
CA SER A 155 -5.16 -7.73 -14.28
C SER A 155 -6.19 -6.61 -14.29
N ASP A 156 -7.36 -6.90 -14.85
CA ASP A 156 -8.59 -6.11 -14.76
C ASP A 156 -9.49 -6.56 -13.60
N GLY A 157 -9.07 -7.57 -12.84
CA GLY A 157 -9.87 -8.18 -11.78
C GLY A 157 -10.90 -9.18 -12.32
N GLU A 158 -10.92 -9.44 -13.63
CA GLU A 158 -11.85 -10.37 -14.27
C GLU A 158 -11.14 -11.68 -14.62
N GLY A 159 -11.41 -12.72 -13.83
CA GLY A 159 -11.08 -14.10 -14.20
C GLY A 159 -9.59 -14.50 -14.08
N GLY A 160 -8.63 -13.58 -14.24
CA GLY A 160 -7.20 -13.90 -14.17
C GLY A 160 -6.25 -12.72 -14.29
N TYR A 161 -4.98 -13.03 -14.56
CA TYR A 161 -3.90 -12.06 -14.68
C TYR A 161 -2.84 -12.51 -15.70
N THR A 162 -1.99 -11.57 -16.08
CA THR A 162 -0.83 -11.82 -16.94
C THR A 162 0.48 -11.59 -16.19
N LEU A 163 1.50 -12.38 -16.51
CA LEU A 163 2.87 -12.21 -16.04
C LEU A 163 3.82 -12.06 -17.21
N GLU A 164 4.73 -11.09 -17.14
CA GLU A 164 5.77 -10.88 -18.14
C GLU A 164 7.08 -10.43 -17.50
N ASP A 165 8.20 -10.79 -18.13
CA ASP A 165 9.49 -10.21 -17.75
C ASP A 165 9.47 -8.70 -18.01
N ALA A 166 10.03 -7.94 -17.09
CA ALA A 166 10.05 -6.49 -17.18
C ALA A 166 11.42 -5.92 -16.82
N LYS A 167 11.50 -4.59 -16.81
CA LYS A 167 12.63 -3.84 -16.27
C LYS A 167 12.11 -2.95 -15.16
N PHE A 168 12.88 -2.85 -14.09
CA PHE A 168 12.58 -2.00 -12.95
C PHE A 168 13.88 -1.41 -12.43
N GLU A 169 13.93 -0.08 -12.33
CA GLU A 169 15.07 0.62 -11.73
C GLU A 169 14.94 0.62 -10.21
N GLY A 170 16.01 0.27 -9.48
CA GLY A 170 15.93 0.07 -8.03
C GLY A 170 15.21 -1.23 -7.67
N HIS A 171 14.78 -1.40 -6.43
CA HIS A 171 14.03 -2.58 -5.97
C HIS A 171 12.71 -2.12 -5.34
N GLY A 172 11.83 -3.06 -5.02
CA GLY A 172 10.53 -2.77 -4.40
C GLY A 172 9.36 -3.09 -5.33
N VAL A 173 8.25 -2.39 -5.12
CA VAL A 173 7.00 -2.57 -5.86
C VAL A 173 6.48 -1.23 -6.36
N GLU A 174 5.98 -1.21 -7.60
CA GLU A 174 5.20 -0.11 -8.17
C GLU A 174 3.85 -0.64 -8.63
N ILE A 175 2.78 -0.14 -8.00
CA ILE A 175 1.40 -0.46 -8.33
C ILE A 175 0.80 0.74 -9.04
N THR A 176 0.42 0.56 -10.31
CA THR A 176 -0.27 1.57 -11.11
C THR A 176 -1.72 1.16 -11.33
N LEU A 177 -2.63 2.00 -10.87
CA LEU A 177 -4.06 1.85 -10.94
C LEU A 177 -4.60 2.73 -12.07
N LYS A 178 -5.18 2.13 -13.11
CA LYS A 178 -5.98 2.86 -14.08
C LYS A 178 -7.37 3.06 -13.49
N LEU A 179 -7.64 4.27 -13.01
CA LEU A 179 -8.84 4.57 -12.22
C LEU A 179 -10.10 4.54 -13.07
N ARG A 180 -11.19 4.11 -12.45
CA ARG A 180 -12.55 4.20 -12.96
C ARG A 180 -13.00 5.65 -13.01
N GLU A 181 -13.96 5.96 -13.88
CA GLU A 181 -14.54 7.32 -13.98
C GLU A 181 -15.14 7.81 -12.66
N ASP A 182 -15.72 6.91 -11.86
CA ASP A 182 -16.35 7.20 -10.57
C ASP A 182 -15.37 7.16 -9.39
N ALA A 183 -14.06 7.12 -9.67
CA ALA A 183 -12.96 7.12 -8.71
C ALA A 183 -11.90 8.19 -9.02
N GLU A 184 -12.19 9.13 -9.94
CA GLU A 184 -11.26 10.21 -10.30
C GLU A 184 -10.94 11.18 -9.15
N GLU A 185 -11.69 11.13 -8.04
CA GLU A 185 -11.36 11.88 -6.82
C GLU A 185 -9.95 11.55 -6.28
N PHE A 186 -9.44 10.34 -6.53
CA PHE A 186 -8.10 9.91 -6.13
C PHE A 186 -6.98 10.42 -7.05
N LEU A 187 -7.31 11.25 -8.05
CA LEU A 187 -6.34 12.00 -8.84
C LEU A 187 -6.04 13.39 -8.23
N ASP A 188 -6.74 13.75 -7.16
CA ASP A 188 -6.54 15.00 -6.45
C ASP A 188 -5.52 14.85 -5.30
N THR A 189 -4.42 15.59 -5.37
CA THR A 189 -3.31 15.48 -4.41
C THR A 189 -3.74 15.86 -2.99
N TRP A 190 -4.61 16.85 -2.83
CA TRP A 190 -5.17 17.22 -1.52
C TRP A 190 -6.01 16.09 -0.93
N ARG A 191 -6.88 15.48 -1.75
CA ARG A 191 -7.66 14.31 -1.37
C ARG A 191 -6.77 13.16 -0.93
N LEU A 192 -5.75 12.82 -1.72
CA LEU A 192 -4.78 11.77 -1.37
C LEU A 192 -4.06 12.09 -0.05
N ARG A 193 -3.59 13.33 0.14
CA ARG A 193 -2.94 13.77 1.39
C ARG A 193 -3.85 13.62 2.61
N SER A 194 -5.12 13.98 2.46
CA SER A 194 -6.11 13.79 3.54
C SER A 194 -6.28 12.32 3.91
N ILE A 195 -6.29 11.42 2.93
CA ILE A 195 -6.41 9.97 3.15
C ILE A 195 -5.14 9.42 3.80
N VAL A 196 -3.96 9.82 3.32
CA VAL A 196 -2.66 9.41 3.88
C VAL A 196 -2.53 9.88 5.33
N SER A 197 -2.87 11.13 5.65
CA SER A 197 -2.81 11.60 7.04
C SER A 197 -3.78 10.84 7.95
N LYS A 198 -5.00 10.54 7.46
CA LYS A 198 -6.01 9.77 8.19
C LYS A 198 -5.54 8.36 8.54
N TYR A 199 -4.86 7.68 7.61
CA TYR A 199 -4.55 6.25 7.75
C TYR A 199 -3.07 5.92 7.98
N SER A 200 -2.15 6.87 7.85
CA SER A 200 -0.71 6.57 7.82
C SER A 200 0.15 7.46 8.72
N ASP A 201 -0.45 8.38 9.48
CA ASP A 201 0.27 9.24 10.45
C ASP A 201 1.03 8.45 11.52
N HIS A 202 0.60 7.21 11.78
CA HIS A 202 1.20 6.31 12.76
C HIS A 202 2.16 5.29 12.12
N ILE A 203 2.24 5.25 10.78
CA ILE A 203 3.18 4.42 10.03
C ILE A 203 4.53 5.15 10.06
N SER A 204 5.58 4.43 10.46
CA SER A 204 6.93 4.98 10.56
C SER A 204 7.58 5.22 9.20
N MET A 205 7.14 4.50 8.16
CA MET A 205 7.61 4.69 6.80
C MET A 205 7.16 6.05 6.26
N PRO A 206 8.08 6.90 5.76
CA PRO A 206 7.72 8.14 5.08
C PRO A 206 6.83 7.86 3.86
N VAL A 207 5.72 8.60 3.75
CA VAL A 207 4.82 8.58 2.60
C VAL A 207 4.90 9.94 1.92
N TYR A 208 5.47 9.98 0.73
CA TYR A 208 5.69 11.18 -0.07
C TYR A 208 4.62 11.36 -1.14
N LEU A 209 4.14 12.59 -1.28
CA LEU A 209 3.36 13.05 -2.44
C LEU A 209 4.09 14.19 -3.15
N PRO A 210 3.86 14.41 -4.46
CA PRO A 210 4.29 15.61 -5.14
C PRO A 210 3.78 16.85 -4.42
N LYS A 211 4.70 17.78 -4.16
CA LYS A 211 4.38 19.10 -3.62
C LYS A 211 3.51 19.85 -4.62
N GLU A 212 2.42 20.43 -4.14
CA GLU A 212 1.60 21.29 -4.99
C GLU A 212 2.39 22.57 -5.30
N VAL A 213 2.59 22.86 -6.59
CA VAL A 213 3.15 24.15 -7.01
C VAL A 213 2.00 25.15 -7.06
N ASP A 214 2.02 26.13 -6.17
CA ASP A 214 1.07 27.23 -6.21
C ASP A 214 1.20 27.97 -7.55
N LYS A 215 0.10 28.11 -8.30
CA LYS A 215 0.07 28.84 -9.61
C LYS A 215 0.52 30.32 -9.52
N LYS A 216 0.77 30.84 -8.32
CA LYS A 216 1.36 32.18 -8.12
C LYS A 216 2.87 32.19 -8.34
N ASP A 217 3.56 31.08 -8.11
CA ASP A 217 5.01 30.96 -8.23
C ASP A 217 5.48 30.77 -9.69
N GLU A 218 4.56 30.48 -10.62
CA GLU A 218 4.87 30.43 -12.06
C GLU A 218 5.20 31.80 -12.67
N LYS A 219 4.79 32.92 -12.04
CA LYS A 219 5.05 34.26 -12.60
C LYS A 219 6.49 34.75 -12.41
N ASP A 220 7.23 34.18 -11.46
CA ASP A 220 8.61 34.60 -11.15
C ASP A 220 9.70 33.67 -11.73
N LYS A 221 9.33 32.52 -12.32
CA LYS A 221 10.27 31.62 -13.01
C LYS A 221 10.26 31.83 -14.52
N LYS A 222 10.70 33.01 -14.99
CA LYS A 222 10.88 33.29 -16.43
C LYS A 222 12.27 33.00 -16.99
N ASP A 223 13.25 32.61 -16.17
CA ASP A 223 14.62 32.40 -16.62
C ASP A 223 15.26 31.14 -16.01
N VAL A 224 14.78 29.93 -16.35
CA VAL A 224 15.60 28.71 -16.30
C VAL A 224 15.16 27.76 -17.42
N GLU A 225 15.82 27.84 -18.58
CA GLU A 225 15.92 26.69 -19.48
C GLU A 225 16.88 25.67 -18.83
N SER A 226 16.39 24.54 -18.34
CA SER A 226 16.99 23.18 -18.51
C SER A 226 16.47 22.15 -17.51
N LYS A 227 16.16 20.96 -18.06
CA LYS A 227 15.82 19.66 -17.45
C LYS A 227 14.34 19.47 -17.07
N GLN A 228 13.79 18.33 -17.51
CA GLN A 228 12.49 17.83 -17.07
C GLN A 228 12.55 17.62 -15.56
N ASP A 229 12.04 18.58 -14.81
CA ASP A 229 12.14 18.58 -13.35
C ASP A 229 11.30 17.43 -12.79
N ALA A 230 11.97 16.49 -12.11
CA ALA A 230 11.30 15.52 -11.25
C ALA A 230 10.48 16.28 -10.20
N PRO A 231 9.31 15.76 -9.79
CA PRO A 231 8.47 16.44 -8.80
C PRO A 231 9.26 16.67 -7.50
N GLU A 232 9.13 17.87 -6.92
CA GLU A 232 9.52 18.09 -5.52
C GLU A 232 8.59 17.24 -4.64
N TRP A 233 9.16 16.47 -3.72
CA TRP A 233 8.41 15.58 -2.83
C TRP A 233 8.16 16.23 -1.47
N GLU A 234 7.00 15.95 -0.88
CA GLU A 234 6.63 16.39 0.47
C GLU A 234 6.03 15.21 1.25
N ALA A 235 6.49 15.03 2.49
CA ALA A 235 5.93 14.02 3.38
C ALA A 235 4.47 14.34 3.70
N ALA A 236 3.58 13.37 3.54
CA ALA A 236 2.16 13.49 3.79
C ALA A 236 1.71 12.81 5.08
N ASN A 237 2.58 11.98 5.69
CA ASN A 237 2.39 11.45 7.03
C ASN A 237 3.43 12.02 8.00
N LYS A 238 3.14 11.91 9.30
CA LYS A 238 4.06 12.34 10.36
C LYS A 238 5.33 11.49 10.52
N GLY A 239 5.33 10.24 10.03
CA GLY A 239 6.48 9.33 10.11
C GLY A 239 6.90 8.91 11.54
N SER A 240 6.07 9.19 12.54
CA SER A 240 6.40 8.95 13.94
C SER A 240 5.78 7.65 14.44
N ALA A 241 6.59 6.73 14.95
CA ALA A 241 6.11 5.56 15.66
C ALA A 241 5.20 5.99 16.83
N LEU A 242 3.91 5.62 16.78
CA LEU A 242 2.92 6.13 17.72
C LEU A 242 3.29 5.83 19.18
N TRP A 243 3.84 4.64 19.44
CA TRP A 243 4.28 4.23 20.78
C TRP A 243 5.48 5.04 21.30
N ALA A 244 6.29 5.63 20.44
CA ALA A 244 7.44 6.44 20.88
C ALA A 244 7.03 7.89 21.25
N ARG A 245 5.81 8.31 20.93
CA ARG A 245 5.32 9.68 21.21
C ARG A 245 4.85 9.82 22.67
N PRO A 246 5.05 10.99 23.31
CA PRO A 246 4.50 11.25 24.63
C PRO A 246 2.97 11.09 24.65
N ARG A 247 2.42 10.31 25.59
CA ARG A 247 0.97 10.02 25.67
C ARG A 247 0.07 11.26 25.63
N ARG A 248 0.55 12.39 26.19
CA ARG A 248 -0.18 13.67 26.22
C ARG A 248 -0.32 14.35 24.85
N GLU A 249 0.49 13.95 23.87
CA GLU A 249 0.55 14.49 22.50
C GLU A 249 -0.16 13.58 21.49
N ILE A 250 -0.78 12.49 21.95
CA ILE A 250 -1.49 11.52 21.11
C ILE A 250 -2.99 11.64 21.38
N LYS A 251 -3.77 11.91 20.33
CA LYS A 251 -5.24 11.94 20.40
C LYS A 251 -5.82 10.53 20.37
N GLU A 252 -7.05 10.38 20.85
CA GLU A 252 -7.78 9.10 20.81
C GLU A 252 -7.91 8.56 19.39
N ASP A 253 -8.27 9.41 18.42
CA ASP A 253 -8.38 9.04 17.01
C ASP A 253 -7.05 8.49 16.44
N GLU A 254 -5.90 8.99 16.90
CA GLU A 254 -4.60 8.48 16.45
C GLU A 254 -4.32 7.07 16.99
N TYR A 255 -4.74 6.76 18.22
CA TYR A 255 -4.69 5.38 18.73
C TYR A 255 -5.64 4.47 17.98
N ASN A 256 -6.85 4.94 17.68
CA ASN A 256 -7.84 4.16 16.94
C ASN A 256 -7.30 3.82 15.55
N SER A 257 -6.79 4.82 14.81
CA SER A 257 -6.21 4.58 13.48
C SER A 257 -4.98 3.66 13.51
N PHE A 258 -4.12 3.76 14.54
CA PHE A 258 -2.98 2.84 14.69
C PHE A 258 -3.40 1.42 15.05
N TYR A 259 -4.40 1.28 15.92
CA TYR A 259 -4.99 -0.02 16.20
C TYR A 259 -5.57 -0.62 14.93
N GLN A 260 -6.39 0.13 14.20
CA GLN A 260 -7.04 -0.33 12.96
C GLN A 260 -6.05 -0.69 11.85
N SER A 261 -4.88 -0.05 11.78
CA SER A 261 -3.85 -0.43 10.79
C SER A 261 -3.08 -1.68 11.20
N LEU A 262 -2.77 -1.84 12.50
CA LEU A 262 -2.02 -2.98 13.00
C LEU A 262 -2.88 -4.25 13.12
N SER A 263 -4.05 -4.10 13.72
CA SER A 263 -4.99 -5.19 13.97
C SER A 263 -5.85 -5.48 12.76
N TYR A 264 -5.88 -4.55 11.81
CA TYR A 264 -6.79 -4.58 10.69
C TYR A 264 -8.25 -4.55 11.17
N ASP A 265 -8.59 -4.06 12.37
CA ASP A 265 -9.98 -3.86 12.77
C ASP A 265 -10.56 -2.56 12.15
N GLN A 266 -11.88 -2.42 12.03
CA GLN A 266 -12.53 -1.13 11.78
C GLN A 266 -13.14 -0.53 13.05
N GLU A 267 -13.40 -1.34 14.08
CA GLU A 267 -13.84 -0.82 15.36
C GLU A 267 -12.65 -0.19 16.11
N PRO A 268 -12.88 0.89 16.87
CA PRO A 268 -11.87 1.41 17.77
C PRO A 268 -11.57 0.39 18.88
N PRO A 269 -10.34 0.34 19.43
CA PRO A 269 -10.00 -0.54 20.53
C PRO A 269 -10.90 -0.26 21.74
N LEU A 270 -11.41 -1.32 22.38
CA LEU A 270 -12.22 -1.19 23.61
C LEU A 270 -11.47 -0.45 24.73
N LYS A 271 -10.14 -0.61 24.76
CA LYS A 271 -9.27 0.01 25.74
C LYS A 271 -7.86 0.09 25.17
N VAL A 272 -7.19 1.20 25.44
CA VAL A 272 -5.78 1.41 25.12
C VAL A 272 -4.96 1.48 26.40
N ILE A 273 -3.87 0.72 26.46
CA ILE A 273 -2.89 0.73 27.54
C ILE A 273 -1.53 1.08 26.93
N HIS A 274 -1.11 2.33 27.12
CA HIS A 274 0.20 2.83 26.68
C HIS A 274 1.10 3.10 27.90
N ASN A 275 2.17 2.31 28.05
CA ASN A 275 3.11 2.39 29.17
C ASN A 275 4.55 2.58 28.68
N PHE A 276 5.29 3.37 29.45
CA PHE A 276 6.73 3.53 29.35
C PHE A 276 7.36 2.97 30.63
N VAL A 277 8.21 1.95 30.49
CA VAL A 277 8.82 1.27 31.63
C VAL A 277 10.33 1.50 31.59
N GLU A 278 10.84 2.20 32.61
CA GLU A 278 12.27 2.37 32.88
C GLU A 278 12.65 1.60 34.15
N GLY A 279 13.83 0.98 34.15
CA GLY A 279 14.33 0.25 35.31
C GLY A 279 15.39 -0.77 34.93
N LYS A 280 15.27 -2.01 35.43
CA LYS A 280 16.17 -3.11 35.05
C LYS A 280 16.00 -3.54 33.58
N GLN A 281 14.84 -3.27 33.01
CA GLN A 281 14.54 -3.42 31.60
C GLN A 281 13.89 -2.12 31.14
N GLU A 282 14.23 -1.70 29.92
CA GLU A 282 13.67 -0.51 29.28
C GLU A 282 12.85 -0.96 28.08
N TYR A 283 11.56 -0.62 28.08
CA TYR A 283 10.66 -0.95 26.98
C TYR A 283 9.41 -0.07 26.98
N ILE A 284 8.79 0.01 25.82
CA ILE A 284 7.49 0.66 25.60
C ILE A 284 6.48 -0.44 25.29
N THR A 285 5.30 -0.38 25.91
CA THR A 285 4.16 -1.23 25.54
C THR A 285 2.98 -0.37 25.12
N LEU A 286 2.40 -0.72 23.99
CA LEU A 286 1.12 -0.22 23.51
C LEU A 286 0.23 -1.44 23.26
N LEU A 287 -0.81 -1.58 24.08
CA LEU A 287 -1.79 -2.68 24.07
C LEU A 287 -3.20 -2.14 23.83
#